data_AF-A0AAV1FWJ8-F1
#
_entry.id   AF-A0AAV1FWJ8-F1
#
_cell.length_a   1.000
_cell.length_b   1.000
_cell.length_c   1.000
_cell.angle_alpha   90.00
_cell.angle_beta   90.00
_cell.angle_gamma   90.00
#
_symmetry.space_group_name_H-M   'P 1'
#
loop_
_entity.id
_entity.type
_entity.pdbx_description
1 polymer ?
#
loop_
_entity_poly.entity_id
_entity_poly.type
_entity_poly.pdbx_seq_one_letter_code
_entity_poly.pdbx_strand_id
1 'polypeptide(L)'
;MMNQRRGIHLDQSELLCKKGCGFYGNNAWQGFCSKCWREENQREKQKQIQEDWALAEKLQREEEEAYASRQQKPQSQSTITPFSKFEERKTKEKSSKVHTVTKFFTPSTKTPLKKDSVFDAQSSPSPSSSAGRHSSVDTDHATREFIDFLKPLKSGREIFKQCRAFTESMVYKRDMAADELSECVQDFYQNLSERLQTQFKGSSDHVESVMDEVEKYMMTRLYKEVFCPETTDDEKKDLAIQKRIRALHWVTIEMLCVPVDEEIPEVSDSVVKAITDVIEMDSKRVPKEKLACITRCSKHIFNAIKVSKKEAASADDFLPTLIYIVLKANPPRLQSNIQYITRFCNPSRLMTGEDGYYFTNLCCAVAFIEKLDGQSLNMSSEEFELYMSGQASPNWPQASGASSCSPGSAALSQVHKRLDLLTGLGERQERVMDQARQLESDLIDWTDEVEQKVQSVLESFPAETKNPTETTTEGTSAASSAIDADNIENELLPPPLQPQVFAG
;
A
#
# COMPACT_ATOMS: atom_id res chain seq x y z
N MET A 1 -45.21 4.88 4.25
CA MET A 1 -45.02 4.26 2.92
C MET A 1 -43.99 3.16 3.06
N MET A 2 -44.33 1.93 2.67
CA MET A 2 -43.55 0.72 2.93
C MET A 2 -42.32 0.63 2.02
N ASN A 3 -41.22 0.18 2.62
CA ASN A 3 -39.88 0.01 2.08
C ASN A 3 -39.86 -1.16 1.06
N GLN A 4 -39.87 -0.88 -0.25
CA GLN A 4 -39.68 -1.91 -1.27
C GLN A 4 -38.18 -2.15 -1.51
N ARG A 5 -37.64 -3.17 -0.83
CA ARG A 5 -36.36 -3.77 -1.21
C ARG A 5 -36.51 -4.39 -2.61
N ARG A 6 -35.81 -3.82 -3.59
CA ARG A 6 -35.66 -4.42 -4.92
C ARG A 6 -34.63 -5.54 -4.81
N GLY A 7 -35.11 -6.78 -4.69
CA GLY A 7 -34.26 -7.97 -4.72
C GLY A 7 -33.86 -8.32 -6.16
N ILE A 8 -32.66 -8.86 -6.33
CA ILE A 8 -32.21 -9.49 -7.57
C ILE A 8 -33.07 -10.73 -7.79
N HIS A 9 -33.82 -10.78 -8.89
CA HIS A 9 -34.55 -11.98 -9.29
C HIS A 9 -33.58 -12.90 -10.05
N LEU A 10 -33.04 -13.89 -9.36
CA LEU A 10 -32.28 -15.00 -9.94
C LEU A 10 -33.18 -16.23 -9.97
N ASP A 11 -33.37 -16.81 -11.15
CA ASP A 11 -34.16 -18.04 -11.27
C ASP A 11 -33.41 -19.19 -10.60
N GLN A 12 -34.12 -20.00 -9.82
CA GLN A 12 -33.50 -21.07 -9.01
C GLN A 12 -32.80 -22.11 -9.91
N SER A 13 -33.25 -22.24 -11.15
CA SER A 13 -32.64 -23.13 -12.15
C SER A 13 -31.22 -22.72 -12.53
N GLU A 14 -30.88 -21.42 -12.50
CA GLU A 14 -29.55 -20.90 -12.85
C GLU A 14 -28.49 -21.15 -11.78
N LEU A 15 -28.92 -21.40 -10.54
CA LEU A 15 -28.03 -21.69 -9.42
C LEU A 15 -27.71 -23.19 -9.28
N LEU A 16 -28.44 -24.06 -9.99
CA LEU A 16 -28.27 -25.51 -9.88
C LEU A 16 -27.03 -25.98 -10.65
N CYS A 17 -26.43 -27.04 -10.12
CA CYS A 17 -25.29 -27.71 -10.73
C CYS A 17 -25.61 -28.12 -12.17
N LYS A 18 -24.71 -27.82 -13.11
CA LYS A 18 -24.84 -28.18 -14.53
C LYS A 18 -25.08 -29.67 -14.80
N LYS A 19 -24.75 -30.58 -13.87
CA LYS A 19 -25.07 -32.02 -13.99
C LYS A 19 -26.51 -32.37 -13.57
N GLY A 20 -27.33 -31.42 -13.15
CA GLY A 20 -28.71 -31.66 -12.73
C GLY A 20 -28.83 -32.51 -11.46
N CYS A 21 -27.80 -32.55 -10.61
CA CYS A 21 -27.75 -33.41 -9.42
C CYS A 21 -28.55 -32.88 -8.21
N GLY A 22 -29.29 -31.79 -8.37
CA GLY A 22 -30.11 -31.17 -7.32
C GLY A 22 -29.35 -30.32 -6.30
N PHE A 23 -28.03 -30.17 -6.44
CA PHE A 23 -27.19 -29.30 -5.59
C PHE A 23 -26.85 -28.00 -6.31
N TYR A 24 -26.56 -26.93 -5.57
CA TYR A 24 -26.15 -25.65 -6.14
C TYR A 24 -24.72 -25.71 -6.69
N GLY A 25 -24.53 -25.14 -7.89
CA GLY A 25 -23.24 -24.90 -8.50
C GLY A 25 -22.76 -23.49 -8.22
N ASN A 26 -21.48 -23.22 -8.50
CA ASN A 26 -20.95 -21.86 -8.45
C ASN A 26 -20.02 -21.61 -9.64
N ASN A 27 -19.77 -20.34 -9.93
CA ASN A 27 -18.97 -19.95 -11.10
C ASN A 27 -17.48 -20.36 -10.96
N ALA A 28 -16.95 -20.44 -9.73
CA ALA A 28 -15.58 -20.89 -9.46
C ALA A 28 -15.36 -22.37 -9.84
N TRP A 29 -16.41 -23.18 -9.80
CA TRP A 29 -16.42 -24.57 -10.26
C TRP A 29 -17.19 -24.71 -11.58
N GLN A 30 -17.15 -23.68 -12.43
CA GLN A 30 -17.75 -23.67 -13.78
C GLN A 30 -19.25 -24.04 -13.81
N GLY A 31 -19.98 -23.79 -12.73
CA GLY A 31 -21.39 -24.15 -12.56
C GLY A 31 -21.63 -25.56 -12.03
N PHE A 32 -20.60 -26.28 -11.58
CA PHE A 32 -20.74 -27.57 -10.90
C PHE A 32 -20.82 -27.41 -9.39
N CYS A 33 -21.49 -28.34 -8.71
CA CYS A 33 -21.39 -28.47 -7.25
C CYS A 33 -20.04 -29.12 -6.86
N SER A 34 -19.66 -29.02 -5.59
CA SER A 34 -18.39 -29.54 -5.06
C SER A 34 -18.14 -31.02 -5.36
N LYS A 35 -19.21 -31.84 -5.40
CA LYS A 35 -19.12 -33.27 -5.71
C LYS A 35 -18.88 -33.51 -7.20
N CYS A 36 -19.70 -32.92 -8.05
CA CYS A 36 -19.58 -33.08 -9.51
C CYS A 36 -18.29 -32.45 -10.05
N TRP A 37 -17.82 -31.36 -9.43
CA TRP A 37 -16.54 -30.74 -9.75
C TRP A 37 -15.36 -31.67 -9.45
N ARG A 38 -15.34 -32.32 -8.28
CA ARG A 38 -14.28 -33.29 -7.95
C ARG A 38 -14.24 -34.47 -8.91
N GLU A 39 -15.40 -35.03 -9.25
CA GLU A 39 -15.49 -36.15 -10.17
C GLU A 39 -15.02 -35.78 -11.59
N GLU A 40 -15.40 -34.59 -12.08
CA GLU A 40 -14.99 -34.13 -13.42
C GLU A 40 -13.49 -33.79 -13.46
N ASN A 41 -13.01 -33.04 -12.47
CA ASN A 41 -11.60 -32.66 -12.37
C ASN A 41 -10.68 -33.89 -12.21
N GLN A 42 -11.12 -34.93 -11.48
CA GLN A 42 -10.37 -36.19 -11.41
C GLN A 42 -10.33 -36.93 -12.75
N ARG A 43 -11.43 -36.94 -13.50
CA ARG A 43 -11.49 -37.58 -14.82
C ARG A 43 -10.63 -36.83 -15.84
N GLU A 44 -10.67 -35.51 -15.82
CA GLU A 44 -9.89 -34.66 -16.73
C GLU A 44 -8.39 -34.77 -16.44
N LYS A 45 -7.99 -34.78 -15.15
CA LYS A 45 -6.60 -35.08 -14.76
C LYS A 45 -6.15 -36.48 -15.19
N GLN A 46 -6.99 -37.51 -15.05
CA GLN A 46 -6.65 -38.86 -15.51
C GLN A 46 -6.49 -38.93 -17.03
N LYS A 47 -7.34 -38.23 -17.78
CA LYS A 47 -7.23 -38.13 -19.23
C LYS A 47 -5.93 -37.42 -19.65
N GLN A 48 -5.60 -36.30 -19.00
CA GLN A 48 -4.36 -35.58 -19.24
C GLN A 48 -3.12 -36.45 -18.97
N ILE A 49 -3.11 -37.21 -17.86
CA ILE A 49 -2.01 -38.14 -17.56
C ILE A 49 -1.87 -39.23 -18.63
N GLN A 50 -2.99 -39.75 -19.18
CA GLN A 50 -2.94 -40.74 -20.25
C GLN A 50 -2.42 -40.13 -21.57
N GLU A 51 -2.82 -38.91 -21.89
CA GLU A 51 -2.35 -38.18 -23.08
C GLU A 51 -0.84 -37.87 -22.97
N ASP A 52 -0.38 -37.41 -21.81
CA ASP A 52 1.04 -37.15 -21.54
C ASP A 52 1.89 -38.42 -21.62
N TRP A 53 1.37 -39.54 -21.10
CA TRP A 53 2.05 -40.85 -21.19
C TRP A 53 2.15 -41.35 -22.63
N ALA A 54 1.07 -41.23 -23.42
CA ALA A 54 1.08 -41.58 -24.83
C ALA A 54 2.02 -40.69 -25.66
N LEU A 55 2.11 -39.40 -25.32
CA LEU A 55 3.03 -38.48 -25.95
C LEU A 55 4.49 -38.84 -25.63
N ALA A 56 4.79 -39.18 -24.37
CA ALA A 56 6.12 -39.62 -23.95
C ALA A 56 6.54 -40.91 -24.67
N GLU A 57 5.64 -41.89 -24.82
CA GLU A 57 5.93 -43.13 -25.56
C GLU A 57 6.23 -42.85 -27.04
N LYS A 58 5.49 -41.92 -27.66
CA LYS A 58 5.72 -41.52 -29.05
C LYS A 58 7.07 -40.84 -29.24
N LEU A 59 7.43 -39.91 -28.35
CA LEU A 59 8.73 -39.21 -28.39
C LEU A 59 9.89 -40.18 -28.19
N GLN A 60 9.75 -41.15 -27.30
CA GLN A 60 10.77 -42.17 -27.07
C GLN A 60 10.97 -43.07 -28.30
N ARG A 61 9.88 -43.46 -29.00
CA ARG A 61 9.97 -44.21 -30.25
C ARG A 61 10.67 -43.40 -31.36
N GLU A 62 10.36 -42.11 -31.47
CA GLU A 62 11.00 -41.22 -32.44
C GLU A 62 12.50 -41.02 -32.14
N GLU A 63 12.89 -40.95 -30.86
CA GLU A 63 14.29 -40.88 -30.44
C GLU A 63 15.05 -42.18 -30.77
N GLU A 64 14.44 -43.34 -30.54
CA GLU A 64 15.00 -44.66 -30.89
C GLU A 64 15.17 -44.82 -32.41
N GLU A 65 14.19 -44.37 -33.20
CA GLU A 65 14.26 -44.37 -34.67
C GLU A 65 15.35 -43.42 -35.20
N ALA A 66 15.48 -42.22 -34.61
CA ALA A 66 16.53 -41.27 -34.94
C ALA A 66 17.94 -41.82 -34.59
N TYR A 67 18.05 -42.57 -33.48
CA TYR A 67 19.29 -43.20 -33.07
C TYR A 67 19.67 -44.38 -33.99
N ALA A 68 18.70 -45.20 -34.40
CA ALA A 68 18.91 -46.31 -35.34
C ALA A 68 19.32 -45.80 -36.74
N SER A 69 18.69 -44.71 -37.22
CA SER A 69 19.01 -44.07 -38.50
C SER A 69 20.43 -43.48 -38.53
N ARG A 70 20.95 -43.03 -37.38
CA ARG A 70 22.34 -42.54 -37.25
C ARG A 70 23.40 -43.64 -37.34
N GLN A 71 23.07 -44.90 -37.04
CA GLN A 71 24.05 -46.00 -37.06
C GLN A 71 24.18 -46.69 -38.42
N GLN A 72 23.29 -46.43 -39.39
CA GLN A 72 23.28 -47.12 -40.69
C GLN A 72 23.98 -46.40 -41.87
N LYS A 73 24.75 -45.33 -41.65
CA LYS A 73 25.54 -44.69 -42.73
C LYS A 73 27.03 -45.03 -42.64
N PRO A 74 27.60 -45.85 -43.54
CA PRO A 74 29.04 -45.95 -43.75
C PRO A 74 29.53 -44.78 -44.61
N GLN A 75 30.67 -44.21 -44.21
CA GLN A 75 31.42 -43.16 -44.90
C GLN A 75 31.99 -43.67 -46.24
N SER A 76 31.72 -42.95 -47.34
CA SER A 76 32.57 -42.93 -48.54
C SER A 76 32.82 -41.48 -48.99
N GLN A 77 34.02 -41.24 -49.53
CA GLN A 77 34.77 -39.98 -49.56
C GLN A 77 34.46 -39.01 -50.74
N SER A 78 34.59 -37.72 -50.41
CA SER A 78 35.17 -36.58 -51.17
C SER A 78 34.44 -35.96 -52.38
N THR A 79 34.18 -34.65 -52.32
CA THR A 79 34.91 -33.56 -53.04
C THR A 79 34.34 -32.16 -52.72
N ILE A 80 35.11 -31.12 -53.04
CA ILE A 80 35.22 -29.78 -52.42
C ILE A 80 34.36 -28.70 -53.13
N THR A 81 33.87 -27.66 -52.41
CA THR A 81 34.09 -26.19 -52.66
C THR A 81 33.20 -25.27 -51.79
N PRO A 82 33.59 -23.98 -51.57
CA PRO A 82 33.31 -23.22 -50.34
C PRO A 82 32.27 -22.10 -50.54
N PHE A 83 31.51 -21.72 -49.51
CA PHE A 83 31.13 -20.34 -49.15
C PHE A 83 30.15 -20.31 -47.96
N SER A 84 30.16 -19.20 -47.22
CA SER A 84 29.32 -18.84 -46.06
C SER A 84 29.85 -19.23 -44.66
N LYS A 85 30.79 -18.40 -44.19
CA LYS A 85 30.92 -18.01 -42.78
C LYS A 85 29.65 -17.24 -42.36
N PHE A 86 28.91 -17.73 -41.37
CA PHE A 86 28.39 -16.90 -40.27
C PHE A 86 27.89 -17.78 -39.12
N GLU A 87 28.50 -17.58 -37.95
CA GLU A 87 28.07 -17.92 -36.58
C GLU A 87 27.48 -19.31 -36.26
N GLU A 88 28.30 -20.17 -35.62
CA GLU A 88 27.77 -21.11 -34.62
C GLU A 88 28.83 -21.40 -33.54
N ARG A 89 28.78 -20.63 -32.45
CA ARG A 89 29.50 -20.92 -31.21
C ARG A 89 28.67 -21.93 -30.40
N LYS A 90 29.12 -23.18 -30.42
CA LYS A 90 29.01 -24.22 -29.38
C LYS A 90 27.95 -24.00 -28.28
N THR A 91 26.78 -24.60 -28.43
CA THR A 91 26.03 -25.20 -27.32
C THR A 91 26.57 -26.61 -27.09
N LYS A 92 27.18 -26.82 -25.91
CA LYS A 92 27.67 -28.11 -25.46
C LYS A 92 26.95 -28.45 -24.16
N GLU A 93 25.71 -28.90 -24.28
CA GLU A 93 24.98 -29.46 -23.14
C GLU A 93 24.95 -30.98 -23.30
N LYS A 94 25.77 -31.64 -22.49
CA LYS A 94 25.73 -33.10 -22.33
C LYS A 94 24.75 -33.40 -21.23
N SER A 95 23.74 -34.19 -21.61
CA SER A 95 22.94 -35.04 -20.74
C SER A 95 23.80 -35.80 -19.71
N SER A 96 23.30 -35.92 -18.48
CA SER A 96 23.59 -37.05 -17.61
C SER A 96 22.66 -37.12 -16.40
N LYS A 97 21.61 -37.95 -16.56
CA LYS A 97 21.15 -38.99 -15.63
C LYS A 97 21.03 -38.66 -14.13
N VAL A 98 19.78 -38.71 -13.69
CA VAL A 98 19.31 -38.94 -12.31
C VAL A 98 19.98 -40.19 -11.72
N HIS A 99 20.57 -40.05 -10.53
CA HIS A 99 20.96 -41.18 -9.67
C HIS A 99 20.31 -41.02 -8.29
N THR A 100 19.58 -42.05 -7.92
CA THR A 100 18.85 -42.25 -6.67
C THR A 100 19.76 -42.12 -5.45
N VAL A 101 19.35 -41.31 -4.47
CA VAL A 101 20.11 -41.01 -3.26
C VAL A 101 19.96 -42.15 -2.25
N THR A 102 21.08 -42.79 -1.89
CA THR A 102 21.21 -43.46 -0.60
C THR A 102 22.68 -43.56 -0.20
N LYS A 103 22.99 -43.16 1.03
CA LYS A 103 24.25 -43.26 1.80
C LYS A 103 25.18 -42.04 1.79
N PHE A 104 25.07 -41.22 2.84
CA PHE A 104 26.19 -40.39 3.33
C PHE A 104 26.26 -40.46 4.86
N PHE A 105 27.10 -41.37 5.38
CA PHE A 105 27.72 -41.27 6.70
C PHE A 105 29.05 -42.03 6.68
N THR A 106 30.18 -41.31 6.64
CA THR A 106 31.34 -41.48 7.55
C THR A 106 32.49 -40.53 7.17
N PRO A 107 33.35 -40.16 8.14
CA PRO A 107 34.18 -38.95 8.09
C PRO A 107 35.59 -39.22 7.56
N SER A 108 36.26 -38.20 7.01
CA SER A 108 37.69 -38.27 6.73
C SER A 108 38.44 -37.03 7.20
N THR A 109 39.71 -37.29 7.47
CA THR A 109 40.62 -36.68 8.43
C THR A 109 41.38 -35.45 7.91
N LYS A 110 41.86 -34.65 8.86
CA LYS A 110 42.71 -33.45 8.72
C LYS A 110 44.06 -33.73 8.06
N THR A 111 44.60 -32.76 7.30
CA THR A 111 45.94 -32.14 7.53
C THR A 111 46.16 -30.88 6.65
N PRO A 112 47.05 -29.95 7.05
CA PRO A 112 47.01 -28.54 6.65
C PRO A 112 48.09 -28.13 5.63
N LEU A 113 47.90 -27.00 4.95
CA LEU A 113 48.98 -26.31 4.22
C LEU A 113 49.12 -24.85 4.64
N LYS A 114 50.38 -24.42 4.71
CA LYS A 114 50.91 -23.21 5.35
C LYS A 114 50.75 -21.93 4.52
N LYS A 115 50.81 -20.84 5.30
CA LYS A 115 50.92 -19.40 5.03
C LYS A 115 52.25 -19.02 4.33
N ASP A 116 52.22 -18.02 3.45
CA ASP A 116 53.00 -16.76 3.51
C ASP A 116 53.18 -16.10 2.12
N SER A 117 52.74 -14.84 1.98
CA SER A 117 53.53 -13.74 1.38
C SER A 117 52.74 -12.42 1.35
N VAL A 118 53.42 -11.33 1.71
CA VAL A 118 52.96 -9.96 1.96
C VAL A 118 53.35 -9.03 0.78
N PHE A 119 52.73 -7.84 0.72
CA PHE A 119 52.97 -6.63 -0.11
C PHE A 119 52.17 -6.57 -1.43
N ASP A 120 51.53 -5.47 -1.85
CA ASP A 120 51.74 -4.04 -1.54
C ASP A 120 50.45 -3.21 -1.70
N ALA A 121 50.41 -2.04 -1.06
CA ALA A 121 49.31 -1.09 -1.06
C ALA A 121 49.52 0.04 -2.08
N GLN A 122 48.48 0.36 -2.87
CA GLN A 122 48.07 1.74 -3.26
C GLN A 122 46.95 1.68 -4.31
N SER A 123 45.72 2.05 -3.91
CA SER A 123 44.76 2.74 -4.77
C SER A 123 43.57 3.25 -3.93
N SER A 124 43.26 4.52 -4.15
CA SER A 124 42.20 5.34 -3.56
C SER A 124 40.78 4.74 -3.74
N PRO A 125 39.86 4.83 -2.76
CA PRO A 125 38.54 4.23 -2.89
C PRO A 125 37.56 5.15 -3.63
N SER A 126 37.02 4.63 -4.73
CA SER A 126 35.81 5.15 -5.39
C SER A 126 34.54 4.90 -4.54
N PRO A 127 33.43 5.64 -4.75
CA PRO A 127 32.27 5.65 -3.85
C PRO A 127 31.42 4.36 -3.85
N SER A 128 31.70 3.40 -4.73
CA SER A 128 30.92 2.16 -4.88
C SER A 128 31.24 1.07 -3.84
N SER A 129 32.23 1.29 -2.96
CA SER A 129 32.68 0.29 -1.98
C SER A 129 31.92 0.25 -0.66
N SER A 130 31.01 1.20 -0.40
CA SER A 130 30.27 1.27 0.87
C SER A 130 29.21 0.16 0.99
N ALA A 131 28.40 -0.09 -0.05
CA ALA A 131 27.34 -1.09 -0.03
C ALA A 131 27.86 -2.55 0.09
N GLY A 132 29.02 -2.84 -0.52
CA GLY A 132 29.70 -4.13 -0.37
C GLY A 132 30.24 -4.35 1.04
N ARG A 133 30.88 -3.33 1.63
CA ARG A 133 31.40 -3.38 3.00
C ARG A 133 30.29 -3.54 4.04
N HIS A 134 29.19 -2.79 3.94
CA HIS A 134 28.06 -2.90 4.87
C HIS A 134 27.44 -4.31 4.85
N SER A 135 27.26 -4.90 3.67
CA SER A 135 26.69 -6.26 3.58
C SER A 135 27.56 -7.36 4.21
N SER A 136 28.88 -7.22 4.14
CA SER A 136 29.82 -8.14 4.79
C SER A 136 29.73 -7.98 6.31
N VAL A 137 29.68 -6.74 6.81
CA VAL A 137 29.59 -6.45 8.24
C VAL A 137 28.29 -6.98 8.84
N ASP A 138 27.15 -6.80 8.17
CA ASP A 138 25.86 -7.31 8.63
C ASP A 138 25.84 -8.85 8.64
N THR A 139 26.42 -9.48 7.62
CA THR A 139 26.57 -10.94 7.53
C THR A 139 27.45 -11.50 8.64
N ASP A 140 28.56 -10.81 8.94
CA ASP A 140 29.49 -11.19 10.01
C ASP A 140 28.88 -10.96 11.39
N HIS A 141 28.03 -9.94 11.54
CA HIS A 141 27.26 -9.70 12.75
C HIS A 141 26.23 -10.80 12.97
N ALA A 142 25.38 -11.09 11.98
CA ALA A 142 24.39 -12.16 12.05
C ALA A 142 25.04 -13.54 12.31
N THR A 143 26.22 -13.80 11.74
CA THR A 143 26.97 -15.03 12.01
C THR A 143 27.42 -15.12 13.47
N ARG A 144 27.90 -14.01 14.06
CA ARG A 144 28.31 -13.96 15.48
C ARG A 144 27.13 -14.16 16.41
N GLU A 145 26.05 -13.42 16.21
CA GLU A 145 24.81 -13.56 16.99
C GLU A 145 24.27 -14.99 16.93
N PHE A 146 24.24 -15.60 15.74
CA PHE A 146 23.76 -16.96 15.55
C PHE A 146 24.64 -18.00 16.27
N ILE A 147 25.97 -17.85 16.19
CA ILE A 147 26.89 -18.72 16.95
C ILE A 147 26.66 -18.55 18.45
N ASP A 148 26.52 -17.32 18.93
CA ASP A 148 26.31 -17.00 20.34
C ASP A 148 24.99 -17.58 20.87
N PHE A 149 23.91 -17.47 20.10
CA PHE A 149 22.61 -18.10 20.39
C PHE A 149 22.69 -19.62 20.45
N LEU A 150 23.48 -20.25 19.56
CA LEU A 150 23.61 -21.71 19.49
C LEU A 150 24.57 -22.29 20.55
N LYS A 151 25.43 -21.49 21.20
CA LYS A 151 26.40 -21.96 22.21
C LYS A 151 25.77 -22.76 23.37
N PRO A 152 24.61 -22.38 23.94
CA PRO A 152 23.99 -23.14 25.03
C PRO A 152 23.37 -24.47 24.58
N LEU A 153 23.12 -24.65 23.27
CA LEU A 153 22.45 -25.84 22.73
C LEU A 153 23.45 -26.96 22.48
N LYS A 154 23.14 -28.17 22.98
CA LYS A 154 23.98 -29.37 22.78
C LYS A 154 24.23 -29.68 21.29
N SER A 155 23.24 -29.43 20.43
CA SER A 155 23.31 -29.63 18.98
C SER A 155 23.71 -28.36 18.21
N GLY A 156 24.02 -27.25 18.88
CA GLY A 156 24.22 -25.94 18.25
C GLY A 156 25.33 -25.94 17.19
N ARG A 157 26.45 -26.63 17.45
CA ARG A 157 27.56 -26.73 16.47
C ARG A 157 27.14 -27.44 15.18
N GLU A 158 26.32 -28.48 15.28
CA GLU A 158 25.86 -29.24 14.12
C GLU A 158 24.82 -28.45 13.33
N ILE A 159 23.90 -27.77 14.02
CA ILE A 159 22.93 -26.85 13.40
C ILE A 159 23.66 -25.75 12.62
N PHE A 160 24.64 -25.10 13.25
CA PHE A 160 25.45 -24.06 12.59
C PHE A 160 26.17 -24.60 11.34
N LYS A 161 26.82 -25.75 11.46
CA LYS A 161 27.55 -26.38 10.36
C LYS A 161 26.64 -26.66 9.17
N GLN A 162 25.43 -27.15 9.42
CA GLN A 162 24.46 -27.44 8.37
C GLN A 162 23.88 -26.18 7.74
N CYS A 163 23.50 -25.18 8.53
CA CYS A 163 23.02 -23.90 8.01
C CYS A 163 24.10 -23.25 7.14
N ARG A 164 25.36 -23.26 7.60
CA ARG A 164 26.49 -22.74 6.82
C ARG A 164 26.70 -23.50 5.52
N ALA A 165 26.75 -24.84 5.58
CA ALA A 165 26.93 -25.66 4.38
C ALA A 165 25.78 -25.46 3.38
N PHE A 166 24.55 -25.35 3.86
CA PHE A 166 23.38 -25.07 3.04
C PHE A 166 23.49 -23.68 2.38
N THR A 167 23.75 -22.62 3.13
CA THR A 167 23.94 -21.26 2.59
C THR A 167 25.06 -21.22 1.56
N GLU A 168 26.20 -21.88 1.82
CA GLU A 168 27.30 -21.97 0.86
C GLU A 168 26.88 -22.73 -0.41
N SER A 169 26.09 -23.81 -0.28
CA SER A 169 25.58 -24.57 -1.43
C SER A 169 24.59 -23.79 -2.29
N MET A 170 23.77 -22.93 -1.68
CA MET A 170 22.78 -22.11 -2.37
C MET A 170 23.42 -21.06 -3.28
N VAL A 171 24.59 -20.54 -2.90
CA VAL A 171 25.34 -19.58 -3.75
C VAL A 171 25.77 -20.24 -5.07
N TYR A 172 26.12 -21.52 -5.06
CA TYR A 172 26.46 -22.26 -6.29
C TYR A 172 25.23 -22.64 -7.14
N LYS A 173 24.02 -22.53 -6.56
CA LYS A 173 22.75 -22.83 -7.21
C LYS A 173 22.01 -21.58 -7.69
N ARG A 174 22.62 -20.39 -7.63
CA ARG A 174 21.97 -19.11 -7.94
C ARG A 174 21.37 -19.00 -9.36
N ASP A 175 21.85 -19.83 -10.29
CA ASP A 175 21.35 -19.85 -11.68
C ASP A 175 20.05 -20.68 -11.83
N MET A 176 19.57 -21.32 -10.76
CA MET A 176 18.31 -22.06 -10.73
C MET A 176 17.11 -21.12 -10.73
N ALA A 177 15.94 -21.65 -11.09
CA ALA A 177 14.69 -20.88 -11.04
C ALA A 177 14.36 -20.51 -9.58
N ALA A 178 13.70 -19.36 -9.39
CA ALA A 178 13.33 -18.87 -8.05
C ALA A 178 12.45 -19.87 -7.27
N ASP A 179 11.59 -20.62 -7.96
CA ASP A 179 10.73 -21.63 -7.36
C ASP A 179 11.55 -22.83 -6.85
N GLU A 180 12.55 -23.29 -7.61
CA GLU A 180 13.43 -24.38 -7.18
C GLU A 180 14.32 -23.97 -5.99
N LEU A 181 14.77 -22.71 -5.97
CA LEU A 181 15.50 -22.13 -4.83
C LEU A 181 14.61 -22.05 -3.60
N SER A 182 13.35 -21.66 -3.77
CA SER A 182 12.33 -21.66 -2.73
C SER A 182 12.13 -23.08 -2.18
N GLU A 183 11.90 -24.07 -3.03
CA GLU A 183 11.76 -25.48 -2.63
C GLU A 183 12.97 -25.98 -1.83
N CYS A 184 14.21 -25.68 -2.27
CA CYS A 184 15.41 -26.04 -1.52
C CYS A 184 15.43 -25.46 -0.10
N VAL A 185 15.02 -24.20 0.07
CA VAL A 185 14.95 -23.53 1.39
C VAL A 185 13.85 -24.14 2.24
N GLN A 186 12.67 -24.38 1.66
CA GLN A 186 11.52 -24.94 2.37
C GLN A 186 11.78 -26.39 2.81
N ASP A 187 12.40 -27.20 1.95
CA ASP A 187 12.86 -28.54 2.31
C ASP A 187 13.88 -28.49 3.45
N PHE A 188 14.82 -27.53 3.42
CA PHE A 188 15.76 -27.36 4.52
C PHE A 188 15.06 -27.03 5.84
N TYR A 189 14.09 -26.10 5.81
CA TYR A 189 13.31 -25.76 7.00
C TYR A 189 12.52 -26.94 7.55
N GLN A 190 11.84 -27.69 6.68
CA GLN A 190 11.06 -28.85 7.07
C GLN A 190 11.96 -29.93 7.71
N ASN A 191 13.04 -30.31 7.02
CA ASN A 191 13.98 -31.31 7.51
C ASN A 191 14.65 -30.92 8.83
N LEU A 192 15.01 -29.63 8.98
CA LEU A 192 15.59 -29.13 10.23
C LEU A 192 14.55 -29.14 11.35
N SER A 193 13.35 -28.65 11.09
CA SER A 193 12.25 -28.59 12.07
C SER A 193 11.90 -29.97 12.60
N GLU A 194 11.70 -30.97 11.74
CA GLU A 194 11.40 -32.37 12.14
C GLU A 194 12.50 -32.97 13.03
N ARG A 195 13.76 -32.70 12.68
CA ARG A 195 14.88 -33.15 13.50
C ARG A 195 14.92 -32.45 14.85
N LEU A 196 14.68 -31.14 14.89
CA LEU A 196 14.64 -30.38 16.15
C LEU A 196 13.48 -30.84 17.03
N GLN A 197 12.30 -31.12 16.47
CA GLN A 197 11.17 -31.69 17.21
C GLN A 197 11.53 -33.03 17.86
N THR A 198 12.26 -33.89 17.14
CA THR A 198 12.76 -35.16 17.67
C THR A 198 13.78 -34.94 18.81
N GLN A 199 14.69 -33.97 18.67
CA GLN A 199 15.73 -33.69 19.66
C GLN A 199 15.19 -32.99 20.93
N PHE A 200 14.22 -32.11 20.79
CA PHE A 200 13.61 -31.35 21.90
C PHE A 200 12.37 -32.03 22.47
N LYS A 201 12.13 -33.32 22.16
CA LYS A 201 10.99 -34.11 22.66
C LYS A 201 9.64 -33.40 22.45
N GLY A 202 9.47 -32.67 21.34
CA GLY A 202 8.23 -31.97 21.00
C GLY A 202 7.99 -30.63 21.71
N SER A 203 8.99 -30.00 22.34
CA SER A 203 8.84 -28.63 22.82
C SER A 203 8.75 -27.63 21.65
N SER A 204 7.52 -27.23 21.28
CA SER A 204 7.26 -26.34 20.13
C SER A 204 7.99 -25.00 20.26
N ASP A 205 7.91 -24.35 21.42
CA ASP A 205 8.47 -23.01 21.63
C ASP A 205 9.98 -22.94 21.40
N HIS A 206 10.72 -23.98 21.83
CA HIS A 206 12.17 -24.05 21.61
C HIS A 206 12.50 -24.32 20.15
N VAL A 207 11.70 -25.13 19.45
CA VAL A 207 11.87 -25.38 18.01
C VAL A 207 11.62 -24.09 17.23
N GLU A 208 10.54 -23.38 17.52
CA GLU A 208 10.20 -22.10 16.88
C GLU A 208 11.30 -21.05 17.10
N SER A 209 11.79 -20.89 18.33
CA SER A 209 12.88 -19.96 18.62
C SER A 209 14.17 -20.29 17.86
N VAL A 210 14.53 -21.56 17.74
CA VAL A 210 15.71 -21.97 16.96
C VAL A 210 15.48 -21.76 15.46
N MET A 211 14.30 -22.08 14.95
CA MET A 211 13.95 -21.89 13.54
C MET A 211 13.94 -20.41 13.14
N ASP A 212 13.52 -19.53 14.05
CA ASP A 212 13.57 -18.08 13.84
C ASP A 212 15.00 -17.56 13.68
N GLU A 213 15.92 -18.03 14.52
CA GLU A 213 17.34 -17.68 14.41
C GLU A 213 18.00 -18.30 13.17
N VAL A 214 17.56 -19.48 12.75
CA VAL A 214 17.98 -20.11 11.49
C VAL A 214 17.52 -19.28 10.28
N GLU A 215 16.25 -18.87 10.24
CA GLU A 215 15.72 -18.00 9.18
C GLU A 215 16.50 -16.67 9.15
N LYS A 216 16.70 -16.03 10.31
CA LYS A 216 17.48 -14.80 10.44
C LYS A 216 18.88 -14.95 9.86
N TYR A 217 19.61 -16.00 10.23
CA TYR A 217 20.96 -16.27 9.73
C TYR A 217 20.96 -16.53 8.21
N MET A 218 20.12 -17.44 7.73
CA MET A 218 20.09 -17.85 6.33
C MET A 218 19.68 -16.70 5.42
N MET A 219 18.60 -16.02 5.76
CA MET A 219 18.03 -14.95 4.93
C MET A 219 18.89 -13.71 4.92
N THR A 220 19.59 -13.38 6.00
CA THR A 220 20.58 -12.28 5.99
C THR A 220 21.69 -12.53 4.97
N ARG A 221 22.13 -13.78 4.80
CA ARG A 221 23.20 -14.16 3.87
C ARG A 221 22.72 -14.31 2.44
N LEU A 222 21.52 -14.87 2.25
CA LEU A 222 20.97 -15.16 0.92
C LEU A 222 20.25 -13.96 0.30
N TYR A 223 19.86 -12.94 1.09
CA TYR A 223 19.01 -11.83 0.64
C TYR A 223 19.44 -11.24 -0.71
N LYS A 224 20.73 -11.01 -0.93
CA LYS A 224 21.25 -10.43 -2.18
C LYS A 224 21.02 -11.28 -3.42
N GLU A 225 21.00 -12.59 -3.25
CA GLU A 225 20.87 -13.55 -4.35
C GLU A 225 19.39 -13.89 -4.60
N VAL A 226 18.56 -13.90 -3.55
CA VAL A 226 17.17 -14.38 -3.62
C VAL A 226 16.09 -13.29 -3.62
N PHE A 227 16.43 -12.05 -3.26
CA PHE A 227 15.49 -10.93 -3.29
C PHE A 227 15.51 -10.25 -4.66
N CYS A 228 14.35 -10.19 -5.33
CA CYS A 228 14.20 -9.62 -6.67
C CYS A 228 15.24 -10.17 -7.68
N PRO A 229 15.30 -11.50 -7.90
CA PRO A 229 16.28 -12.08 -8.81
C PRO A 229 16.00 -11.64 -10.25
N GLU A 230 17.07 -11.36 -11.02
CA GLU A 230 16.96 -10.91 -12.42
C GLU A 230 16.29 -11.94 -13.35
N THR A 231 16.17 -13.18 -12.90
CA THR A 231 15.54 -14.29 -13.63
C THR A 231 14.01 -14.27 -13.55
N THR A 232 13.40 -13.50 -12.63
CA THR A 232 11.94 -13.42 -12.46
C THR A 232 11.36 -12.13 -13.04
N ASP A 233 10.02 -12.04 -13.06
CA ASP A 233 9.30 -10.83 -13.45
C ASP A 233 8.98 -9.91 -12.26
N ASP A 234 9.63 -10.11 -11.10
CA ASP A 234 9.32 -9.39 -9.86
C ASP A 234 9.54 -7.88 -10.03
N GLU A 235 10.65 -7.44 -10.64
CA GLU A 235 10.91 -6.02 -10.92
C GLU A 235 9.85 -5.40 -11.85
N LYS A 236 9.41 -6.16 -12.87
CA LYS A 236 8.36 -5.69 -13.79
C LYS A 236 7.04 -5.50 -13.06
N LYS A 237 6.69 -6.45 -12.18
CA LYS A 237 5.50 -6.37 -11.33
C LYS A 237 5.59 -5.21 -10.34
N ASP A 238 6.75 -4.97 -9.74
CA ASP A 238 7.00 -3.82 -8.87
C ASP A 238 6.77 -2.48 -9.59
N LEU A 239 7.31 -2.33 -10.80
CA LEU A 239 7.10 -1.13 -11.61
C LEU A 239 5.62 -0.98 -12.02
N ALA A 240 4.94 -2.08 -12.35
CA ALA A 240 3.53 -2.07 -12.72
C ALA A 240 2.66 -1.63 -11.55
N ILE A 241 2.80 -2.23 -10.37
CA ILE A 241 2.02 -1.87 -9.18
C ILE A 241 2.33 -0.45 -8.70
N GLN A 242 3.60 -0.03 -8.75
CA GLN A 242 3.99 1.32 -8.34
C GLN A 242 3.35 2.39 -9.25
N LYS A 243 3.36 2.16 -10.58
CA LYS A 243 2.68 3.05 -11.54
C LYS A 243 1.17 3.04 -11.33
N ARG A 244 0.60 1.87 -11.05
CA ARG A 244 -0.82 1.70 -10.78
C ARG A 244 -1.26 2.47 -9.54
N ILE A 245 -0.57 2.32 -8.41
CA ILE A 245 -0.84 3.07 -7.17
C ILE A 245 -0.71 4.57 -7.43
N ARG A 246 0.33 5.01 -8.15
CA ARG A 246 0.52 6.43 -8.49
C ARG A 246 -0.65 7.00 -9.31
N ALA A 247 -1.21 6.23 -10.25
CA ALA A 247 -2.36 6.63 -11.04
C ALA A 247 -3.66 6.71 -10.22
N LEU A 248 -3.74 5.97 -9.10
CA LEU A 248 -4.88 5.95 -8.18
C LEU A 248 -4.72 6.92 -6.99
N HIS A 249 -3.77 7.85 -7.04
CA HIS A 249 -3.53 8.79 -5.94
C HIS A 249 -4.73 9.71 -5.63
N TRP A 250 -5.66 9.86 -6.57
CA TRP A 250 -6.87 10.65 -6.41
C TRP A 250 -7.95 9.97 -5.54
N VAL A 251 -7.84 8.68 -5.25
CA VAL A 251 -8.84 7.94 -4.46
C VAL A 251 -8.91 8.47 -3.03
N THR A 252 -10.12 8.75 -2.54
CA THR A 252 -10.38 9.31 -1.21
C THR A 252 -10.89 8.27 -0.22
N ILE A 253 -10.87 8.62 1.08
CA ILE A 253 -11.40 7.81 2.19
C ILE A 253 -12.88 7.46 1.96
N GLU A 254 -13.66 8.44 1.49
CA GLU A 254 -15.09 8.29 1.24
C GLU A 254 -15.41 7.29 0.13
N MET A 255 -14.63 7.27 -0.95
CA MET A 255 -14.82 6.35 -2.09
C MET A 255 -14.59 4.88 -1.72
N LEU A 256 -13.73 4.63 -0.73
CA LEU A 256 -13.45 3.29 -0.22
C LEU A 256 -14.29 2.94 1.01
N CYS A 257 -15.19 3.83 1.46
CA CYS A 257 -15.97 3.69 2.68
C CYS A 257 -15.10 3.42 3.92
N VAL A 258 -13.92 4.06 4.00
CA VAL A 258 -12.95 3.83 5.08
C VAL A 258 -13.45 4.52 6.37
N PRO A 259 -13.58 3.78 7.48
CA PRO A 259 -14.10 4.31 8.74
C PRO A 259 -12.99 4.99 9.56
N VAL A 260 -12.27 5.92 8.95
CA VAL A 260 -11.15 6.65 9.55
C VAL A 260 -11.36 8.14 9.32
N ASP A 261 -11.30 8.90 10.40
CA ASP A 261 -11.43 10.35 10.38
C ASP A 261 -10.05 10.99 10.61
N GLU A 262 -9.40 11.43 9.53
CA GLU A 262 -8.07 12.05 9.56
C GLU A 262 -8.07 13.47 10.17
N GLU A 263 -9.23 14.09 10.39
CA GLU A 263 -9.33 15.39 11.07
C GLU A 263 -8.95 15.29 12.56
N ILE A 264 -9.02 14.08 13.13
CA ILE A 264 -8.59 13.79 14.49
C ILE A 264 -7.06 13.60 14.50
N PRO A 265 -6.28 14.44 15.23
CA PRO A 265 -4.82 14.36 15.21
C PRO A 265 -4.24 12.99 15.61
N GLU A 266 -4.85 12.31 16.60
CA GLU A 266 -4.42 10.98 17.04
C GLU A 266 -4.60 9.90 15.94
N VAL A 267 -5.66 10.05 15.15
CA VAL A 267 -5.95 9.15 14.02
C VAL A 267 -4.96 9.41 12.88
N SER A 268 -4.73 10.69 12.55
CA SER A 268 -3.73 11.10 11.57
C SER A 268 -2.33 10.57 11.92
N ASP A 269 -1.91 10.70 13.20
CA ASP A 269 -0.64 10.14 13.70
C ASP A 269 -0.57 8.62 13.54
N SER A 270 -1.68 7.91 13.78
CA SER A 270 -1.76 6.45 13.62
C SER A 270 -1.66 6.06 12.14
N VAL A 271 -2.30 6.80 11.24
CA VAL A 271 -2.22 6.63 9.78
C VAL A 271 -0.77 6.83 9.29
N VAL A 272 -0.10 7.91 9.74
CA VAL A 272 1.30 8.18 9.38
C VAL A 272 2.24 7.07 9.88
N LYS A 273 2.03 6.55 11.09
CA LYS A 273 2.78 5.40 11.62
C LYS A 273 2.57 4.15 10.78
N ALA A 274 1.33 3.85 10.39
CA ALA A 274 1.01 2.72 9.53
C ALA A 274 1.70 2.83 8.14
N ILE A 275 1.66 4.03 7.54
CA ILE A 275 2.37 4.34 6.28
C ILE A 275 3.88 4.12 6.45
N THR A 276 4.45 4.58 7.57
CA THR A 276 5.89 4.43 7.85
C THR A 276 6.28 2.96 7.97
N ASP A 277 5.52 2.16 8.72
CA ASP A 277 5.81 0.73 8.89
C ASP A 277 5.74 -0.06 7.57
N VAL A 278 4.75 0.22 6.70
CA VAL A 278 4.65 -0.49 5.41
C VAL A 278 5.77 -0.09 4.45
N ILE A 279 6.26 1.15 4.52
CA ILE A 279 7.45 1.58 3.76
C ILE A 279 8.71 0.93 4.34
N GLU A 280 8.83 0.86 5.66
CA GLU A 280 10.00 0.28 6.35
C GLU A 280 10.17 -1.22 6.07
N MET A 281 9.10 -1.93 5.68
CA MET A 281 9.15 -3.34 5.28
C MET A 281 10.29 -3.64 4.30
N ASP A 282 10.51 -2.77 3.31
CA ASP A 282 11.53 -2.97 2.27
C ASP A 282 12.96 -2.89 2.81
N SER A 283 13.17 -2.16 3.91
CA SER A 283 14.48 -2.02 4.56
C SER A 283 14.94 -3.28 5.30
N LYS A 284 14.01 -4.17 5.65
CA LYS A 284 14.31 -5.41 6.38
C LYS A 284 14.81 -6.49 5.43
N ARG A 285 15.72 -7.35 5.89
CA ARG A 285 16.22 -8.48 5.08
C ARG A 285 15.54 -9.81 5.43
N VAL A 286 15.14 -9.99 6.68
CA VAL A 286 14.58 -11.25 7.18
C VAL A 286 13.06 -11.26 6.96
N PRO A 287 12.46 -12.33 6.42
CA PRO A 287 11.02 -12.45 6.23
C PRO A 287 10.21 -12.18 7.51
N LYS A 288 10.61 -12.76 8.65
CA LYS A 288 10.00 -12.48 9.96
C LYS A 288 9.97 -10.98 10.31
N GLU A 289 11.04 -10.24 10.03
CA GLU A 289 11.08 -8.79 10.30
C GLU A 289 10.19 -8.00 9.33
N LYS A 290 10.08 -8.44 8.08
CA LYS A 290 9.13 -7.87 7.11
C LYS A 290 7.68 -8.08 7.56
N LEU A 291 7.34 -9.30 7.99
CA LEU A 291 6.04 -9.62 8.57
C LEU A 291 5.76 -8.77 9.82
N ALA A 292 6.75 -8.58 10.69
CA ALA A 292 6.60 -7.71 11.86
C ALA A 292 6.25 -6.25 11.48
N CYS A 293 6.77 -5.72 10.36
CA CYS A 293 6.39 -4.41 9.86
C CYS A 293 4.92 -4.38 9.40
N ILE A 294 4.46 -5.42 8.70
CA ILE A 294 3.05 -5.57 8.29
C ILE A 294 2.13 -5.66 9.52
N THR A 295 2.53 -6.41 10.53
CA THR A 295 1.80 -6.56 11.79
C THR A 295 1.72 -5.25 12.57
N ARG A 296 2.81 -4.47 12.66
CA ARG A 296 2.79 -3.14 13.29
C ARG A 296 1.92 -2.15 12.52
N CYS A 297 2.03 -2.11 11.19
CA CYS A 297 1.15 -1.32 10.33
C CYS A 297 -0.33 -1.63 10.60
N SER A 298 -0.68 -2.92 10.65
CA SER A 298 -2.05 -3.36 10.91
C SER A 298 -2.54 -2.99 12.32
N LYS A 299 -1.67 -3.02 13.33
CA LYS A 299 -1.98 -2.56 14.69
C LYS A 299 -2.24 -1.05 14.74
N HIS A 300 -1.49 -0.25 13.99
CA HIS A 300 -1.74 1.18 13.86
C HIS A 300 -3.06 1.47 13.12
N ILE A 301 -3.39 0.69 12.09
CA ILE A 301 -4.70 0.74 11.42
C ILE A 301 -5.83 0.45 12.41
N PHE A 302 -5.72 -0.61 13.21
CA PHE A 302 -6.74 -0.92 14.21
C PHE A 302 -6.88 0.16 15.27
N ASN A 303 -5.78 0.80 15.67
CA ASN A 303 -5.84 1.96 16.57
C ASN A 303 -6.58 3.13 15.93
N ALA A 304 -6.29 3.46 14.67
CA ALA A 304 -6.95 4.52 13.92
C ALA A 304 -8.46 4.30 13.83
N ILE A 305 -8.89 3.09 13.46
CA ILE A 305 -10.32 2.73 13.37
C ILE A 305 -10.99 2.79 14.75
N LYS A 306 -10.33 2.26 15.78
CA LYS A 306 -10.87 2.25 17.15
C LYS A 306 -11.09 3.66 17.70
N VAL A 307 -10.16 4.58 17.45
CA VAL A 307 -10.30 5.98 17.91
C VAL A 307 -11.39 6.70 17.12
N SER A 308 -11.47 6.48 15.81
CA SER A 308 -12.47 7.13 14.95
C SER A 308 -13.90 6.63 15.21
N LYS A 309 -14.13 5.30 15.22
CA LYS A 309 -15.47 4.71 15.46
C LYS A 309 -15.86 4.61 16.93
N LYS A 310 -14.90 4.71 17.87
CA LYS A 310 -15.07 4.40 19.30
C LYS A 310 -15.55 2.97 19.60
N GLU A 311 -15.42 2.08 18.63
CA GLU A 311 -15.83 0.67 18.69
C GLU A 311 -14.67 -0.25 18.27
N ALA A 312 -14.80 -1.55 18.54
CA ALA A 312 -13.83 -2.52 18.05
C ALA A 312 -13.92 -2.65 16.53
N ALA A 313 -12.78 -2.53 15.86
CA ALA A 313 -12.70 -2.65 14.41
C ALA A 313 -13.08 -4.06 13.93
N SER A 314 -13.92 -4.13 12.90
CA SER A 314 -14.25 -5.38 12.22
C SER A 314 -13.29 -5.66 11.05
N ALA A 315 -13.34 -6.87 10.50
CA ALA A 315 -12.58 -7.21 9.29
C ALA A 315 -13.04 -6.39 8.06
N ASP A 316 -14.33 -6.05 8.01
CA ASP A 316 -14.93 -5.23 6.95
C ASP A 316 -14.45 -3.76 7.04
N ASP A 317 -14.05 -3.30 8.23
CA ASP A 317 -13.43 -1.99 8.45
C ASP A 317 -11.93 -1.99 8.12
N PHE A 318 -11.27 -3.14 8.35
CA PHE A 318 -9.82 -3.26 8.26
C PHE A 318 -9.32 -3.23 6.81
N LEU A 319 -9.88 -4.07 5.94
CA LEU A 319 -9.36 -4.24 4.58
C LEU A 319 -9.42 -2.94 3.73
N PRO A 320 -10.54 -2.17 3.72
CA PRO A 320 -10.58 -0.88 3.02
C PRO A 320 -9.54 0.10 3.56
N THR A 321 -9.34 0.12 4.88
CA THR A 321 -8.33 0.98 5.52
C THR A 321 -6.91 0.56 5.11
N LEU A 322 -6.62 -0.74 5.05
CA LEU A 322 -5.32 -1.24 4.58
C LEU A 322 -5.08 -0.88 3.10
N ILE A 323 -6.08 -1.03 2.24
CA ILE A 323 -6.01 -0.60 0.82
C ILE A 323 -5.67 0.88 0.74
N TYR A 324 -6.34 1.72 1.54
CA TYR A 324 -6.09 3.15 1.59
C TYR A 324 -4.66 3.49 2.05
N ILE A 325 -4.16 2.83 3.10
CA ILE A 325 -2.77 3.00 3.57
C ILE A 325 -1.77 2.61 2.46
N VAL A 326 -1.99 1.50 1.75
CA VAL A 326 -1.12 1.06 0.65
C VAL A 326 -1.15 2.07 -0.51
N LEU A 327 -2.32 2.62 -0.85
CA LEU A 327 -2.47 3.65 -1.87
C LEU A 327 -1.72 4.95 -1.52
N LYS A 328 -1.79 5.37 -0.25
CA LYS A 328 -1.07 6.56 0.24
C LYS A 328 0.44 6.34 0.35
N ALA A 329 0.84 5.17 0.85
CA ALA A 329 2.25 4.86 1.11
C ALA A 329 3.05 4.61 -0.18
N ASN A 330 2.43 3.99 -1.19
CA ASN A 330 3.10 3.45 -2.38
C ASN A 330 4.43 2.73 -2.04
N PRO A 331 4.38 1.61 -1.28
CA PRO A 331 5.57 0.97 -0.72
C PRO A 331 6.57 0.57 -1.82
N PRO A 332 7.88 0.77 -1.60
CA PRO A 332 8.89 0.39 -2.58
C PRO A 332 8.97 -1.13 -2.72
N ARG A 333 9.15 -1.60 -3.97
CA ARG A 333 9.35 -3.02 -4.31
C ARG A 333 8.29 -3.95 -3.70
N LEU A 334 7.02 -3.51 -3.70
CA LEU A 334 5.93 -4.18 -3.00
C LEU A 334 5.71 -5.64 -3.44
N GLN A 335 5.72 -5.90 -4.75
CA GLN A 335 5.54 -7.25 -5.29
C GLN A 335 6.75 -8.14 -4.96
N SER A 336 7.98 -7.62 -5.10
CA SER A 336 9.18 -8.36 -4.67
C SER A 336 9.15 -8.72 -3.18
N ASN A 337 8.68 -7.80 -2.32
CA ASN A 337 8.53 -8.08 -0.88
C ASN A 337 7.50 -9.19 -0.60
N ILE A 338 6.34 -9.15 -1.27
CA ILE A 338 5.30 -10.19 -1.12
C ILE A 338 5.82 -11.55 -1.60
N GLN A 339 6.45 -11.60 -2.77
CA GLN A 339 7.01 -12.83 -3.33
C GLN A 339 8.14 -13.37 -2.46
N TYR A 340 9.01 -12.49 -1.95
CA TYR A 340 10.10 -12.87 -1.05
C TYR A 340 9.59 -13.53 0.24
N ILE A 341 8.58 -12.93 0.89
CA ILE A 341 7.94 -13.53 2.07
C ILE A 341 7.29 -14.87 1.71
N THR A 342 6.57 -14.94 0.58
CA THR A 342 5.88 -16.16 0.13
C THR A 342 6.85 -17.31 -0.12
N ARG A 343 8.01 -17.03 -0.73
CA ARG A 343 9.02 -18.04 -1.09
C ARG A 343 9.90 -18.47 0.09
N PHE A 344 10.29 -17.56 0.97
CA PHE A 344 11.39 -17.81 1.91
C PHE A 344 11.05 -17.68 3.40
N CYS A 345 9.83 -17.28 3.76
CA CYS A 345 9.37 -17.31 5.14
C CYS A 345 9.13 -18.76 5.59
N ASN A 346 9.34 -19.04 6.88
CA ASN A 346 8.90 -20.28 7.48
C ASN A 346 7.37 -20.45 7.35
N PRO A 347 6.87 -21.54 6.71
CA PRO A 347 5.45 -21.72 6.44
C PRO A 347 4.58 -21.77 7.69
N SER A 348 5.10 -22.27 8.82
CA SER A 348 4.33 -22.36 10.08
C SER A 348 3.81 -20.99 10.53
N ARG A 349 4.59 -19.92 10.27
CA ARG A 349 4.26 -18.53 10.59
C ARG A 349 3.22 -17.91 9.65
N LEU A 350 3.20 -18.34 8.39
CA LEU A 350 2.20 -17.88 7.42
C LEU A 350 0.87 -18.60 7.59
N MET A 351 0.89 -19.87 8.00
CA MET A 351 -0.31 -20.69 8.17
C MET A 351 -1.03 -20.48 9.50
N THR A 352 -0.33 -19.98 10.53
CA THR A 352 -0.90 -19.80 11.87
C THR A 352 -0.48 -18.45 12.47
N GLY A 353 -1.38 -17.83 13.23
CA GLY A 353 -1.11 -16.59 13.96
C GLY A 353 -1.54 -15.31 13.25
N GLU A 354 -1.24 -14.17 13.89
CA GLU A 354 -1.63 -12.84 13.41
C GLU A 354 -0.86 -12.40 12.16
N ASP A 355 0.43 -12.77 12.06
CA ASP A 355 1.30 -12.40 10.93
C ASP A 355 0.73 -12.91 9.59
N GLY A 356 0.29 -14.18 9.55
CA GLY A 356 -0.33 -14.79 8.36
C GLY A 356 -1.65 -14.12 7.97
N TYR A 357 -2.47 -13.71 8.95
CA TYR A 357 -3.72 -12.99 8.69
C TYR A 357 -3.44 -11.62 8.04
N TYR A 358 -2.51 -10.83 8.60
CA TYR A 358 -2.19 -9.51 8.04
C TYR A 358 -1.50 -9.61 6.68
N PHE A 359 -0.60 -10.59 6.50
CA PHE A 359 0.03 -10.84 5.22
C PHE A 359 -1.00 -11.21 4.14
N THR A 360 -1.95 -12.08 4.47
CA THR A 360 -3.04 -12.44 3.55
C THR A 360 -3.88 -11.23 3.17
N ASN A 361 -4.23 -10.37 4.13
CA ASN A 361 -4.96 -9.13 3.86
C ASN A 361 -4.16 -8.15 2.98
N LEU A 362 -2.83 -8.06 3.16
CA LEU A 362 -1.98 -7.26 2.29
C LEU A 362 -1.99 -7.80 0.86
N CYS A 363 -1.88 -9.12 0.67
CA CYS A 363 -2.00 -9.75 -0.65
C CYS A 363 -3.36 -9.47 -1.30
N CYS A 364 -4.45 -9.55 -0.52
CA CYS A 364 -5.79 -9.19 -0.97
C CYS A 364 -5.88 -7.70 -1.38
N ALA A 365 -5.32 -6.80 -0.58
CA ALA A 365 -5.31 -5.37 -0.86
C ALA A 365 -4.56 -5.05 -2.16
N VAL A 366 -3.39 -5.66 -2.38
CA VAL A 366 -2.62 -5.47 -3.62
C VAL A 366 -3.37 -6.02 -4.83
N ALA A 367 -3.93 -7.22 -4.73
CA ALA A 367 -4.73 -7.80 -5.81
C ALA A 367 -5.99 -6.98 -6.13
N PHE A 368 -6.60 -6.34 -5.11
CA PHE A 368 -7.70 -5.41 -5.29
C PHE A 368 -7.24 -4.15 -6.04
N ILE A 369 -6.13 -3.53 -5.64
CA ILE A 369 -5.57 -2.32 -6.30
C ILE A 369 -5.22 -2.58 -7.78
N GLU A 370 -4.70 -3.76 -8.10
CA GLU A 370 -4.40 -4.17 -9.48
C GLU A 370 -5.66 -4.20 -10.36
N LYS A 371 -6.77 -4.68 -9.81
CA LYS A 371 -8.04 -4.89 -10.53
C LYS A 371 -9.08 -3.80 -10.27
N LEU A 372 -8.72 -2.75 -9.54
CA LEU A 372 -9.64 -1.70 -9.12
C LEU A 372 -10.29 -1.01 -10.33
N ASP A 373 -11.61 -0.98 -10.37
CA ASP A 373 -12.39 -0.33 -11.43
C ASP A 373 -13.40 0.67 -10.84
N GLY A 374 -14.09 1.40 -11.72
CA GLY A 374 -15.11 2.37 -11.30
C GLY A 374 -16.22 1.72 -10.47
N GLN A 375 -16.61 0.49 -10.80
CA GLN A 375 -17.65 -0.24 -10.06
C GLN A 375 -17.21 -0.52 -8.62
N SER A 376 -15.93 -0.85 -8.41
CA SER A 376 -15.33 -1.07 -7.08
C SER A 376 -15.35 0.18 -6.19
N LEU A 377 -15.34 1.38 -6.80
CA LEU A 377 -15.45 2.66 -6.10
C LEU A 377 -16.87 3.27 -6.19
N ASN A 378 -17.85 2.47 -6.60
CA ASN A 378 -19.25 2.88 -6.70
C ASN A 378 -19.49 4.09 -7.65
N MET A 379 -18.71 4.18 -8.74
CA MET A 379 -18.79 5.20 -9.77
C MET A 379 -18.91 4.62 -11.18
N SER A 380 -19.33 5.45 -12.14
CA SER A 380 -19.41 5.03 -13.55
C SER A 380 -18.01 4.83 -14.15
N SER A 381 -17.88 3.96 -15.16
CA SER A 381 -16.60 3.77 -15.86
C SER A 381 -16.10 5.05 -16.53
N GLU A 382 -17.01 5.89 -17.01
CA GLU A 382 -16.69 7.19 -17.62
C GLU A 382 -16.08 8.15 -16.59
N GLU A 383 -16.67 8.23 -15.39
CA GLU A 383 -16.15 9.07 -14.31
C GLU A 383 -14.78 8.57 -13.82
N PHE A 384 -14.61 7.25 -13.72
CA PHE A 384 -13.33 6.64 -13.37
C PHE A 384 -12.23 6.98 -14.39
N GLU A 385 -12.54 6.93 -15.69
CA GLU A 385 -11.59 7.31 -16.75
C GLU A 385 -11.25 8.81 -16.72
N LEU A 386 -12.21 9.67 -16.35
CA LEU A 386 -11.96 11.10 -16.16
C LEU A 386 -10.97 11.37 -15.02
N TYR A 387 -11.09 10.66 -13.90
CA TYR A 387 -10.10 10.75 -12.81
C TYR A 387 -8.74 10.16 -13.20
N MET A 388 -8.72 9.00 -13.86
CA MET A 388 -7.49 8.35 -14.32
C MET A 388 -6.72 9.15 -15.38
N SER A 389 -7.43 9.89 -16.25
CA SER A 389 -6.83 10.78 -17.25
C SER A 389 -6.36 12.12 -16.66
N GLY A 390 -6.64 12.38 -15.39
CA GLY A 390 -6.33 13.65 -14.71
C GLY A 390 -7.18 14.83 -15.15
N GLN A 391 -8.28 14.57 -15.88
CA GLN A 391 -9.21 15.61 -16.34
C GLN A 391 -10.22 15.99 -15.25
N ALA A 392 -10.45 15.13 -14.26
CA ALA A 392 -11.24 15.38 -13.08
C ALA A 392 -10.44 15.04 -11.80
N SER A 393 -10.85 15.60 -10.67
CA SER A 393 -10.33 15.26 -9.34
C SER A 393 -11.49 15.31 -8.34
N PRO A 394 -11.57 14.41 -7.34
CA PRO A 394 -12.67 14.44 -6.37
C PRO A 394 -12.79 15.77 -5.60
N ASN A 395 -11.68 16.47 -5.36
CA ASN A 395 -11.67 17.82 -4.78
C ASN A 395 -11.97 18.96 -5.81
N TRP A 396 -12.39 18.64 -7.03
CA TRP A 396 -12.70 19.61 -8.08
C TRP A 396 -14.21 19.94 -8.07
N PRO A 397 -14.63 21.18 -7.77
CA PRO A 397 -16.02 21.56 -7.98
C PRO A 397 -16.35 21.45 -9.47
N GLN A 398 -17.34 20.64 -9.82
CA GLN A 398 -17.76 20.43 -11.22
C GLN A 398 -18.06 21.77 -11.89
N ALA A 399 -17.18 22.20 -12.78
CA ALA A 399 -17.47 23.26 -13.73
C ALA A 399 -18.17 22.61 -14.92
N SER A 400 -19.49 22.69 -14.92
CA SER A 400 -20.34 22.38 -16.07
C SER A 400 -19.96 23.29 -17.24
N GLY A 401 -19.29 22.74 -18.26
CA GLY A 401 -19.11 23.41 -19.55
C GLY A 401 -17.80 23.11 -20.28
N ALA A 402 -17.90 22.23 -21.29
CA ALA A 402 -17.15 22.17 -22.55
C ALA A 402 -15.63 22.44 -22.59
N SER A 403 -14.86 21.46 -23.09
CA SER A 403 -14.35 21.43 -24.49
C SER A 403 -13.13 20.52 -24.63
N SER A 404 -13.12 19.73 -25.70
CA SER A 404 -12.06 18.80 -26.11
C SER A 404 -10.76 19.54 -26.47
N CYS A 405 -9.67 19.30 -25.74
CA CYS A 405 -8.30 19.65 -26.18
C CYS A 405 -7.22 18.75 -25.52
N SER A 406 -6.07 18.65 -26.19
CA SER A 406 -5.03 17.60 -26.09
C SER A 406 -4.30 17.44 -24.73
N PRO A 407 -3.73 16.24 -24.43
CA PRO A 407 -3.50 15.76 -23.06
C PRO A 407 -2.24 16.32 -22.34
N GLY A 408 -1.24 16.81 -23.08
CA GLY A 408 0.03 17.28 -22.49
C GLY A 408 0.04 18.71 -21.98
N SER A 409 -0.87 19.56 -22.48
CA SER A 409 -0.94 20.99 -22.13
C SER A 409 -1.91 21.27 -20.99
N ALA A 410 -2.85 20.36 -20.71
CA ALA A 410 -3.97 20.64 -19.81
C ALA A 410 -3.53 20.90 -18.36
N ALA A 411 -2.61 20.08 -17.81
CA ALA A 411 -2.15 20.25 -16.43
C ALA A 411 -1.41 21.59 -16.23
N LEU A 412 -0.51 21.96 -17.15
CA LEU A 412 0.19 23.24 -17.10
C LEU A 412 -0.75 24.42 -17.36
N SER A 413 -1.67 24.31 -18.32
CA SER A 413 -2.67 25.36 -18.58
C SER A 413 -3.63 25.55 -17.41
N GLN A 414 -3.97 24.50 -16.65
CA GLN A 414 -4.82 24.60 -15.46
C GLN A 414 -4.07 25.23 -14.27
N VAL A 415 -2.77 24.94 -14.08
CA VAL A 415 -1.93 25.61 -13.07
C VAL A 415 -1.85 27.10 -13.35
N HIS A 416 -1.65 27.49 -14.61
CA HIS A 416 -1.73 28.90 -15.02
C HIS A 416 -3.10 29.49 -14.72
N LYS A 417 -4.19 28.77 -15.02
CA LYS A 417 -5.56 29.23 -14.73
C LYS A 417 -5.83 29.41 -13.23
N ARG A 418 -5.28 28.56 -12.36
CA ARG A 418 -5.36 28.71 -10.89
C ARG A 418 -4.50 29.86 -10.39
N LEU A 419 -3.34 30.06 -10.98
CA LEU A 419 -2.48 31.20 -10.67
C LEU A 419 -3.17 32.51 -11.06
N ASP A 420 -3.81 32.58 -12.23
CA ASP A 420 -4.59 33.73 -12.67
C ASP A 420 -5.77 34.01 -11.73
N LEU A 421 -6.44 32.95 -11.25
CA LEU A 421 -7.54 33.06 -10.29
C LEU A 421 -7.06 33.58 -8.93
N LEU A 422 -5.92 33.09 -8.44
CA LEU A 422 -5.29 33.58 -7.20
C LEU A 422 -4.86 35.04 -7.32
N THR A 423 -4.24 35.42 -8.44
CA THR A 423 -3.87 36.81 -8.70
C THR A 423 -5.11 37.71 -8.76
N GLY A 424 -6.15 37.27 -9.47
CA GLY A 424 -7.42 38.02 -9.56
C GLY A 424 -8.15 38.15 -8.23
N LEU A 425 -8.08 37.13 -7.36
CA LEU A 425 -8.60 37.21 -5.99
C LEU A 425 -7.77 38.17 -5.13
N GLY A 426 -6.44 38.17 -5.28
CA GLY A 426 -5.55 39.12 -4.62
C GLY A 426 -5.89 40.56 -4.95
N GLU A 427 -6.00 40.88 -6.25
CA GLU A 427 -6.39 42.22 -6.71
C GLU A 427 -7.79 42.63 -6.24
N ARG A 428 -8.74 41.68 -6.21
CA ARG A 428 -10.09 41.97 -5.72
C ARG A 428 -10.06 42.26 -4.22
N GLN A 429 -9.29 41.51 -3.45
CA GLN A 429 -9.16 41.73 -2.01
C GLN A 429 -8.49 43.06 -1.71
N GLU A 430 -7.45 43.43 -2.47
CA GLU A 430 -6.80 44.75 -2.36
C GLU A 430 -7.80 45.88 -2.65
N ARG A 431 -8.56 45.80 -3.75
CA ARG A 431 -9.62 46.78 -4.06
C ARG A 431 -10.68 46.90 -2.96
N VAL A 432 -11.10 45.79 -2.37
CA VAL A 432 -12.08 45.79 -1.27
C VAL A 432 -11.48 46.45 -0.03
N MET A 433 -10.22 46.17 0.29
CA MET A 433 -9.53 46.79 1.43
C MET A 433 -9.34 48.29 1.23
N ASP A 434 -9.01 48.74 0.01
CA ASP A 434 -8.86 50.17 -0.30
C ASP A 434 -10.20 50.90 -0.26
N GLN A 435 -11.28 50.30 -0.78
CA GLN A 435 -12.63 50.85 -0.66
C GLN A 435 -13.10 50.92 0.80
N ALA A 436 -12.75 49.92 1.63
CA ALA A 436 -13.06 49.94 3.04
C ALA A 436 -12.33 51.07 3.79
N ARG A 437 -11.06 51.32 3.47
CA ARG A 437 -10.29 52.45 4.02
C ARG A 437 -10.82 53.79 3.55
N GLN A 438 -11.22 53.90 2.29
CA GLN A 438 -11.84 55.12 1.78
C GLN A 438 -13.15 55.40 2.51
N LEU A 439 -14.00 54.39 2.66
CA LEU A 439 -15.25 54.51 3.41
C LEU A 439 -14.98 54.89 4.87
N GLU A 440 -13.96 54.33 5.51
CA GLU A 440 -13.54 54.70 6.87
C GLU A 440 -13.17 56.19 6.95
N SER A 441 -12.37 56.69 6.01
CA SER A 441 -12.03 58.13 5.93
C SER A 441 -13.27 58.99 5.71
N ASP A 442 -14.12 58.63 4.76
CA ASP A 442 -15.34 59.38 4.43
C ASP A 442 -16.29 59.45 5.64
N LEU A 443 -16.33 58.41 6.46
CA LEU A 443 -17.19 58.34 7.65
C LEU A 443 -16.65 59.22 8.79
N ILE A 444 -15.32 59.30 8.94
CA ILE A 444 -14.67 60.23 9.87
C ILE A 444 -14.94 61.67 9.44
N ASP A 445 -14.66 62.00 8.17
CA ASP A 445 -14.86 63.36 7.62
C ASP A 445 -16.33 63.80 7.74
N TRP A 446 -17.26 62.90 7.46
CA TRP A 446 -18.70 63.17 7.61
C TRP A 446 -19.08 63.42 9.08
N THR A 447 -18.51 62.66 10.02
CA THR A 447 -18.78 62.83 11.45
C THR A 447 -18.28 64.20 11.92
N ASP A 448 -17.05 64.57 11.55
CA ASP A 448 -16.44 65.87 11.88
C ASP A 448 -17.23 67.03 11.27
N GLU A 449 -17.67 66.90 10.01
CA GLU A 449 -18.52 67.91 9.36
C GLU A 449 -19.86 68.10 10.08
N VAL A 450 -20.50 67.01 10.49
CA VAL A 450 -21.78 67.05 11.22
C VAL A 450 -21.58 67.69 12.59
N GLU A 451 -20.53 67.29 13.32
CA GLU A 451 -20.20 67.88 14.63
C GLU A 451 -19.94 69.39 14.50
N GLN A 452 -19.16 69.81 13.51
CA GLN A 452 -18.83 71.21 13.28
C GLN A 452 -20.07 72.04 12.87
N LYS A 453 -20.97 71.49 12.04
CA LYS A 453 -22.24 72.13 11.68
C LYS A 453 -23.17 72.26 12.90
N VAL A 454 -23.28 71.22 13.71
CA VAL A 454 -24.09 71.24 14.95
C VAL A 454 -23.53 72.27 15.94
N GLN A 455 -22.21 72.29 16.12
CA GLN A 455 -21.53 73.26 16.99
C GLN A 455 -21.74 74.70 16.50
N SER A 456 -21.64 74.94 15.19
CA SER A 456 -21.92 76.26 14.60
C SER A 456 -23.38 76.69 14.81
N VAL A 457 -24.35 75.77 14.70
CA VAL A 457 -25.76 76.05 14.99
C VAL A 457 -25.96 76.38 16.47
N LEU A 458 -25.35 75.62 17.39
CA LEU A 458 -25.40 75.88 18.83
C LEU A 458 -24.79 77.25 19.20
N GLU A 459 -23.70 77.65 18.55
CA GLU A 459 -23.07 78.96 18.76
C GLU A 459 -23.87 80.11 18.14
N SER A 460 -24.57 79.86 17.04
CA SER A 460 -25.44 80.87 16.38
C SER A 460 -26.74 81.13 17.14
N PHE A 461 -27.16 80.22 18.03
CA PHE A 461 -28.29 80.39 18.94
C PHE A 461 -27.80 80.29 20.39
N PRO A 462 -27.19 81.36 20.94
CA PRO A 462 -26.80 81.35 22.34
C PRO A 462 -28.06 81.19 23.19
N ALA A 463 -28.10 80.14 24.01
CA ALA A 463 -29.14 79.96 25.00
C ALA A 463 -29.13 81.16 25.94
N GLU A 464 -30.13 82.05 25.83
CA GLU A 464 -30.37 83.13 26.79
C GLU A 464 -30.80 82.51 28.14
N THR A 465 -29.84 82.07 28.94
CA THR A 465 -30.05 81.97 30.38
C THR A 465 -30.01 83.37 30.95
N LYS A 466 -31.19 84.02 31.02
CA LYS A 466 -31.39 85.18 31.90
C LYS A 466 -31.09 84.76 33.33
N ASN A 467 -29.92 85.14 33.84
CA ASN A 467 -29.64 85.14 35.28
C ASN A 467 -30.38 86.33 35.92
N PRO A 468 -31.29 86.13 36.89
CA PRO A 468 -31.74 87.20 37.75
C PRO A 468 -30.83 87.26 38.98
N THR A 469 -30.00 88.29 39.05
CA THR A 469 -29.45 88.77 40.31
C THR A 469 -30.51 89.67 40.96
N GLU A 470 -30.97 89.34 42.17
CA GLU A 470 -31.12 90.27 43.31
C GLU A 470 -31.89 89.62 44.49
N THR A 471 -31.12 89.31 45.53
CA THR A 471 -31.33 89.71 46.93
C THR A 471 -32.72 89.75 47.58
N THR A 472 -32.82 88.89 48.60
CA THR A 472 -33.39 89.08 49.96
C THR A 472 -34.88 88.85 50.26
N THR A 473 -35.03 88.08 51.36
CA THR A 473 -36.05 88.06 52.41
C THR A 473 -37.36 87.29 52.20
N GLU A 474 -37.37 86.10 52.83
CA GLU A 474 -38.40 85.53 53.72
C GLU A 474 -39.82 85.29 53.19
N GLY A 475 -40.21 84.01 53.12
CA GLY A 475 -41.62 83.59 53.19
C GLY A 475 -41.99 82.31 52.44
N THR A 476 -41.91 81.17 53.13
CA THR A 476 -42.76 79.95 52.99
C THR A 476 -43.02 79.30 51.61
N SER A 477 -42.45 78.09 51.44
CA SER A 477 -42.97 76.87 50.80
C SER A 477 -43.74 76.94 49.45
N ALA A 478 -43.12 76.43 48.38
CA ALA A 478 -43.80 75.64 47.36
C ALA A 478 -42.82 74.81 46.49
N ALA A 479 -43.24 73.57 46.26
CA ALA A 479 -42.79 72.47 45.42
C ALA A 479 -41.68 72.63 44.35
N SER A 480 -40.92 71.53 44.25
CA SER A 480 -40.06 71.03 43.17
C SER A 480 -40.59 71.26 41.75
N SER A 481 -39.70 71.54 40.80
CA SER A 481 -39.98 71.45 39.36
C SER A 481 -38.98 70.52 38.68
N ALA A 482 -39.40 69.26 38.54
CA ALA A 482 -38.84 68.28 37.63
C ALA A 482 -39.42 68.53 36.23
N ILE A 483 -38.58 68.47 35.21
CA ILE A 483 -38.91 68.82 33.80
C ILE A 483 -39.47 67.60 33.06
N ASP A 484 -40.21 66.75 33.77
CA ASP A 484 -40.76 65.51 33.25
C ASP A 484 -42.22 65.36 33.75
N ALA A 485 -43.06 66.29 33.29
CA ALA A 485 -44.51 66.19 33.29
C ALA A 485 -45.03 67.26 32.32
N ASP A 486 -46.07 66.92 31.57
CA ASP A 486 -46.81 67.79 30.64
C ASP A 486 -46.27 67.88 29.20
N ASN A 487 -46.26 66.74 28.51
CA ASN A 487 -46.63 66.72 27.09
C ASN A 487 -47.74 65.69 26.85
N ILE A 488 -48.97 66.12 27.10
CA ILE A 488 -50.19 65.41 26.70
C ILE A 488 -50.93 66.32 25.70
N GLU A 489 -51.33 65.71 24.59
CA GLU A 489 -52.22 66.22 23.52
C GLU A 489 -51.61 67.13 22.45
N ASN A 490 -51.16 66.50 21.35
CA ASN A 490 -51.66 66.95 20.05
C ASN A 490 -51.87 65.78 19.09
N GLU A 491 -53.14 65.49 18.86
CA GLU A 491 -53.66 64.56 17.87
C GLU A 491 -53.30 65.03 16.45
N LEU A 492 -52.52 64.25 15.69
CA LEU A 492 -52.52 64.20 14.20
C LEU A 492 -51.46 63.21 13.65
N LEU A 493 -51.13 62.14 14.36
CA LEU A 493 -50.23 61.10 13.83
C LEU A 493 -51.05 59.93 13.25
N PRO A 494 -50.74 59.45 12.03
CA PRO A 494 -51.40 58.28 11.45
C PRO A 494 -51.12 57.03 12.31
N PRO A 495 -52.08 56.08 12.41
CA PRO A 495 -51.93 54.90 13.25
C PRO A 495 -50.81 53.97 12.75
N PRO A 496 -50.07 53.33 13.66
CA PRO A 496 -49.00 52.38 13.31
C PRO A 496 -49.56 51.10 12.68
N LEU A 497 -48.91 50.61 11.63
CA LEU A 497 -49.23 49.35 10.96
C LEU A 497 -49.00 48.16 11.90
N GLN A 498 -49.99 47.26 12.03
CA GLN A 498 -49.85 46.00 12.76
C GLN A 498 -49.67 44.79 11.79
N PRO A 499 -48.85 43.80 12.16
CA PRO A 499 -48.62 42.60 11.35
C PRO A 499 -49.83 41.66 11.35
N GLN A 500 -50.25 41.20 10.16
CA GLN A 500 -51.26 40.14 10.02
C GLN A 500 -50.64 38.76 10.25
N VAL A 501 -51.19 38.03 11.22
CA VAL A 501 -50.98 36.59 11.40
C VAL A 501 -51.99 35.87 10.51
N PHE A 502 -51.51 35.25 9.43
CA PHE A 502 -52.36 34.38 8.59
C PHE A 502 -52.37 32.98 9.21
N ALA A 503 -53.50 32.62 9.81
CA ALA A 503 -53.81 31.24 10.17
C ALA A 503 -54.78 30.68 9.13
N GLY A 504 -54.24 29.82 8.27
CA GLY A 504 -54.91 29.03 7.24
C GLY A 504 -53.92 28.03 6.69
#